data_AF-A0A150MM27-F1
#
_entry.id   AF-A0A150MM27-F1
#
_cell.length_a   1.000
_cell.length_b   1.000
_cell.length_c   1.000
_cell.angle_alpha   90.00
_cell.angle_beta   90.00
_cell.angle_gamma   90.00
#
_symmetry.space_group_name_H-M   'P 1'
#
loop_
_entity.id
_entity.type
_entity.pdbx_description
1 polymer ?
#
loop_
_entity_poly.entity_id
_entity_poly.type
_entity_poly.pdbx_seq_one_letter_code
_entity_poly.pdbx_strand_id
1 'polypeptide(L)'
;MGIFRRIKTIVLAEVNEQIDQWEDPIAMTKQYLRELEQQLERGRQALAQQWVAERRYETLIAQAEATVEKRNRQAKLALERNEEAVAKLALRDKLLHEKKREAYKQQYDAIKTKTAEVARRLQELRERYDELAAKQLELTARVNAAQALKQIDTALTSFSADEALRGFARMEERVIALEAEAAAARFGANAALSPVPFEEEVERELAKWKEAQATNA
;
A
#
# COMPACT_ATOMS: atom_id res chain seq x y z
N MET A 1 22.53 -11.74 -17.26
CA MET A 1 22.51 -10.35 -17.77
C MET A 1 21.48 -9.57 -16.97
N GLY A 2 21.93 -8.82 -15.96
CA GLY A 2 21.06 -8.29 -14.90
C GLY A 2 20.18 -7.12 -15.36
N ILE A 3 18.94 -7.12 -14.86
CA ILE A 3 17.92 -6.07 -15.00
C ILE A 3 18.45 -4.70 -14.52
N PHE A 4 19.49 -4.70 -13.68
CA PHE A 4 20.26 -3.50 -13.33
C PHE A 4 20.75 -2.69 -14.53
N ARG A 5 21.01 -3.31 -15.69
CA ARG A 5 21.39 -2.59 -16.91
C ARG A 5 20.19 -1.95 -17.62
N ARG A 6 18.95 -2.45 -17.42
CA ARG A 6 17.73 -1.86 -17.97
C ARG A 6 17.36 -0.55 -17.27
N ILE A 7 17.63 -0.43 -15.97
CA ILE A 7 17.36 0.81 -15.22
C ILE A 7 18.20 1.98 -15.74
N LYS A 8 19.48 1.74 -16.11
CA LYS A 8 20.36 2.81 -16.61
C LYS A 8 19.95 3.34 -17.99
N THR A 9 19.19 2.57 -18.78
CA THR A 9 18.72 2.96 -20.11
C THR A 9 17.38 3.72 -20.07
N ILE A 10 16.63 3.66 -18.95
CA ILE A 10 15.30 4.28 -18.83
C ILE A 10 15.37 5.80 -18.60
N VAL A 11 16.52 6.36 -18.21
CA VAL A 11 16.67 7.81 -18.01
C VAL A 11 16.98 8.57 -19.32
N LEU A 12 17.31 7.86 -20.40
CA LEU A 12 17.89 8.48 -21.62
C LEU A 12 17.18 8.11 -22.93
N ALA A 13 16.05 7.40 -22.91
CA ALA A 13 15.32 7.06 -24.12
C ALA A 13 14.11 7.99 -24.28
N GLU A 14 14.35 9.03 -25.06
CA GLU A 14 13.37 9.95 -25.63
C GLU A 14 12.27 9.18 -26.38
N VAL A 15 11.02 9.45 -25.98
CA VAL A 15 9.78 9.44 -26.79
C VAL A 15 9.85 8.64 -28.09
N ASN A 16 9.30 7.42 -28.11
CA ASN A 16 8.42 6.94 -29.19
C ASN A 16 7.76 5.60 -28.85
N GLU A 17 6.46 5.70 -28.54
CA GLU A 17 5.41 4.84 -29.11
C GLU A 17 5.42 3.32 -28.84
N GLN A 18 5.68 2.88 -27.60
CA GLN A 18 5.20 1.58 -27.08
C GLN A 18 4.98 1.67 -25.55
N ILE A 19 3.97 2.43 -25.11
CA ILE A 19 3.70 2.75 -23.69
C ILE A 19 2.31 2.21 -23.26
N ASP A 20 1.97 0.98 -23.63
CA ASP A 20 0.69 0.37 -23.16
C ASP A 20 0.91 -0.84 -22.22
N GLN A 21 2.16 -1.17 -21.88
CA GLN A 21 2.48 -2.35 -21.03
C GLN A 21 3.31 -2.03 -19.77
N TRP A 22 3.50 -0.73 -19.47
CA TRP A 22 4.34 -0.22 -18.38
C TRP A 22 3.51 0.58 -17.35
N GLU A 23 2.27 0.15 -17.12
CA GLU A 23 1.12 0.97 -16.72
C GLU A 23 1.13 1.64 -15.34
N ASP A 24 1.99 1.29 -14.39
CA ASP A 24 2.06 2.06 -13.12
C ASP A 24 3.41 1.89 -12.39
N PRO A 25 4.21 2.95 -12.19
CA PRO A 25 5.43 2.88 -11.39
C PRO A 25 5.20 2.34 -9.98
N ILE A 26 4.00 2.52 -9.40
CA ILE A 26 3.64 1.94 -8.10
C ILE A 26 3.52 0.42 -8.21
N ALA A 27 2.90 -0.11 -9.26
CA ALA A 27 2.77 -1.56 -9.46
C ALA A 27 4.14 -2.25 -9.59
N MET A 28 5.08 -1.61 -10.30
CA MET A 28 6.46 -2.11 -10.42
C MET A 28 7.18 -2.17 -9.07
N THR A 29 7.06 -1.14 -8.22
CA THR A 29 7.67 -1.16 -6.88
C THR A 29 7.10 -2.25 -5.98
N LYS A 30 5.78 -2.50 -6.05
CA LYS A 30 5.13 -3.60 -5.32
C LYS A 30 5.63 -4.97 -5.79
N GLN A 31 5.79 -5.17 -7.09
CA GLN A 31 6.33 -6.42 -7.65
C GLN A 31 7.76 -6.67 -7.17
N TYR A 32 8.60 -5.62 -7.15
CA TYR A 32 9.97 -5.74 -6.65
C TYR A 32 10.03 -6.12 -5.15
N LEU A 33 9.21 -5.48 -4.33
CA LEU A 33 9.10 -5.84 -2.90
C LEU A 33 8.65 -7.29 -2.71
N ARG A 34 7.71 -7.77 -3.53
CA ARG A 34 7.25 -9.16 -3.50
C ARG A 34 8.36 -10.14 -3.88
N GLU A 35 9.18 -9.81 -4.87
CA GLU A 35 10.33 -10.64 -5.25
C GLU A 35 11.38 -10.68 -4.13
N LEU A 36 11.68 -9.53 -3.51
CA LEU A 36 12.59 -9.47 -2.36
C LEU A 36 12.07 -10.29 -1.17
N GLU A 37 10.77 -10.23 -0.89
CA GLU A 37 10.12 -11.05 0.14
C GLU A 37 10.26 -12.54 -0.15
N GLN A 38 10.06 -12.97 -1.40
CA GLN A 38 10.30 -14.36 -1.81
C GLN A 38 11.76 -14.77 -1.64
N GLN A 39 12.72 -13.89 -1.95
CA GLN A 39 14.14 -14.16 -1.74
C GLN A 39 14.50 -14.25 -0.25
N LEU A 40 13.92 -13.38 0.58
CA LEU A 40 14.04 -13.44 2.04
C LEU A 40 13.54 -14.78 2.57
N GLU A 41 12.38 -15.24 2.12
CA GLU A 41 11.80 -16.50 2.58
C GLU A 41 12.64 -17.71 2.15
N ARG A 42 13.10 -17.74 0.89
CA ARG A 42 14.06 -18.77 0.42
C ARG A 42 15.36 -18.74 1.23
N GLY A 43 15.86 -17.55 1.54
CA GLY A 43 17.06 -17.37 2.35
C GLY A 43 16.88 -17.88 3.79
N ARG A 44 15.71 -17.64 4.41
CA ARG A 44 15.37 -18.20 5.73
C ARG A 44 15.32 -19.73 5.71
N GLN A 45 14.71 -20.31 4.69
CA GLN A 45 14.66 -21.77 4.54
C GLN A 45 16.06 -22.37 4.37
N ALA A 46 16.90 -21.74 3.55
CA ALA A 46 18.30 -22.14 3.37
C ALA A 46 19.08 -22.04 4.69
N LEU A 47 18.89 -20.95 5.45
CA LEU A 47 19.52 -20.77 6.76
C LEU A 47 19.07 -21.84 7.77
N ALA A 48 17.78 -22.15 7.81
CA ALA A 48 17.24 -23.21 8.66
C ALA A 48 17.84 -24.58 8.32
N GLN A 49 18.00 -24.90 7.03
CA GLN A 49 18.67 -26.13 6.60
C GLN A 49 20.14 -26.18 7.05
N GLN A 50 20.85 -25.04 7.02
CA GLN A 50 22.23 -24.98 7.53
C GLN A 50 22.29 -25.21 9.04
N TRP A 51 21.38 -24.63 9.83
CA TRP A 51 21.32 -24.93 11.28
C TRP A 51 21.02 -26.39 11.58
N VAL A 52 20.16 -27.04 10.79
CA VAL A 52 19.93 -28.49 10.90
C VAL A 52 21.21 -29.26 10.60
N ALA A 53 21.98 -28.86 9.58
CA ALA A 53 23.26 -29.47 9.26
C ALA A 53 24.27 -29.29 10.42
N GLU A 54 24.39 -28.09 10.99
CA GLU A 54 25.24 -27.81 12.16
C GLU A 54 24.90 -28.74 13.33
N ARG A 55 23.62 -28.78 13.74
CA ARG A 55 23.11 -29.65 14.81
C ARG A 55 23.40 -31.12 14.55
N ARG A 56 23.31 -31.56 13.30
CA ARG A 56 23.65 -32.94 12.91
C ARG A 56 25.14 -33.22 13.12
N TYR A 57 26.02 -32.31 12.71
CA TYR A 57 27.45 -32.46 12.91
C TYR A 57 27.84 -32.37 14.39
N GLU A 58 27.23 -31.51 15.19
CA GLU A 58 27.40 -31.50 16.66
C GLU A 58 27.08 -32.86 17.27
N THR A 59 25.97 -33.47 16.84
CA THR A 59 25.57 -34.80 17.29
C THR A 59 26.58 -35.88 16.88
N LEU A 60 27.08 -35.84 15.64
CA LEU A 60 28.10 -36.78 15.16
C LEU A 60 29.43 -36.62 15.90
N ILE A 61 29.83 -35.39 16.21
CA ILE A 61 31.02 -35.09 17.02
C ILE A 61 30.86 -35.68 18.42
N ALA A 62 29.73 -35.44 19.09
CA ALA A 62 29.45 -35.96 20.42
C ALA A 62 29.43 -37.50 20.45
N GLN A 63 28.85 -38.15 19.44
CA GLN A 63 28.87 -39.61 19.32
C GLN A 63 30.28 -40.17 19.12
N ALA A 64 31.10 -39.51 18.30
CA ALA A 64 32.49 -39.88 18.10
C ALA A 64 33.30 -39.70 19.40
N GLU A 65 33.09 -38.60 20.13
CA GLU A 65 33.72 -38.34 21.43
C GLU A 65 33.35 -39.41 22.47
N ALA A 66 32.07 -39.73 22.61
CA ALA A 66 31.62 -40.80 23.52
C ALA A 66 32.24 -42.16 23.18
N THR A 67 32.41 -42.45 21.89
CA THR A 67 33.06 -43.69 21.43
C THR A 67 34.55 -43.70 21.77
N VAL A 68 35.25 -42.58 21.53
CA VAL A 68 36.67 -42.40 21.90
C VAL A 68 36.86 -42.62 23.39
N GLU A 69 36.03 -42.01 24.25
CA GLU A 69 36.10 -42.20 25.69
C GLU A 69 35.85 -43.65 26.11
N LYS A 70 34.84 -44.30 25.52
CA LYS A 70 34.52 -45.71 25.80
C LYS A 70 35.71 -46.62 25.45
N ARG A 71 36.32 -46.44 24.27
CA ARG A 71 37.49 -47.21 23.84
C ARG A 71 38.71 -46.92 24.71
N ASN A 72 38.88 -45.67 25.16
CA ASN A 72 39.93 -45.29 26.09
C ASN A 72 39.78 -46.00 27.46
N ARG A 73 38.56 -46.07 28.01
CA ARG A 73 38.27 -46.82 29.23
C ARG A 73 38.54 -48.32 29.06
N GLN A 74 38.11 -48.90 27.94
CA GLN A 74 38.35 -50.31 27.62
C GLN A 74 39.85 -50.63 27.49
N ALA A 75 40.62 -49.76 26.83
CA ALA A 75 42.06 -49.93 26.72
C ALA A 75 42.75 -49.91 28.09
N LYS A 76 42.37 -48.99 28.98
CA LYS A 76 42.91 -48.92 30.35
C LYS A 76 42.62 -50.19 31.15
N LEU A 77 41.36 -50.65 31.15
CA LEU A 77 40.95 -51.88 31.85
C LEU A 77 41.67 -53.13 31.32
N ALA A 78 41.89 -53.22 30.00
CA ALA A 78 42.62 -54.33 29.40
C ALA A 78 44.10 -54.33 29.81
N LEU A 79 44.73 -53.14 29.91
CA LEU A 79 46.10 -53.01 30.41
C LEU A 79 46.21 -53.42 31.89
N GLU A 80 45.26 -53.01 32.74
CA GLU A 80 45.21 -53.40 34.16
C GLU A 80 45.11 -54.93 34.34
N ARG A 81 44.53 -55.64 33.36
CA ARG A 81 44.41 -57.09 33.33
C ARG A 81 45.54 -57.80 32.59
N ASN A 82 46.59 -57.09 32.19
CA ASN A 82 47.69 -57.59 31.35
C ASN A 82 47.24 -58.19 30.00
N GLU A 83 46.07 -57.78 29.48
CA GLU A 83 45.54 -58.18 28.17
C GLU A 83 46.00 -57.20 27.08
N GLU A 84 47.30 -57.18 26.79
CA GLU A 84 47.90 -56.20 25.87
C GLU A 84 47.31 -56.20 24.46
N ALA A 85 46.96 -57.39 23.93
CA ALA A 85 46.39 -57.52 22.60
C ALA A 85 45.03 -56.80 22.49
N VAL A 86 44.19 -56.93 23.53
CA VAL A 86 42.88 -56.27 23.61
C VAL A 86 43.05 -54.75 23.78
N ALA A 87 44.02 -54.33 24.60
CA ALA A 87 44.36 -52.92 24.77
C ALA A 87 44.80 -52.27 23.44
N LYS A 88 45.67 -52.92 22.67
CA LYS A 88 46.13 -52.43 21.36
C LYS A 88 44.98 -52.28 20.36
N LEU A 89 44.05 -53.25 20.32
CA LEU A 89 42.86 -53.17 19.48
C LEU A 89 41.95 -51.99 19.89
N ALA A 90 41.68 -51.84 21.19
CA ALA A 90 40.86 -50.73 21.70
C ALA A 90 41.50 -49.35 21.40
N LEU A 91 42.82 -49.23 21.51
CA LEU A 91 43.55 -48.01 21.15
C LEU A 91 43.52 -47.73 19.65
N ARG A 92 43.62 -48.76 18.80
CA ARG A 92 43.47 -48.59 17.35
C ARG A 92 42.09 -48.05 16.99
N ASP A 93 41.03 -48.63 17.56
CA ASP A 93 39.66 -48.13 17.39
C ASP A 93 39.51 -46.70 17.88
N LYS A 94 40.06 -46.38 19.06
CA LYS A 94 40.07 -45.02 19.61
C LYS A 94 40.67 -44.03 18.61
N LEU A 95 41.86 -44.30 18.09
CA LEU A 95 42.56 -43.43 17.12
C LEU A 95 41.75 -43.24 15.84
N LEU A 96 41.07 -44.28 15.35
CA LEU A 96 40.19 -44.17 14.19
C LEU A 96 39.00 -43.23 14.45
N HIS A 97 38.39 -43.33 15.63
CA HIS A 97 37.28 -42.45 16.00
C HIS A 97 37.73 -41.02 16.35
N GLU A 98 38.95 -40.82 16.85
CA GLU A 98 39.55 -39.48 17.03
C GLU A 98 39.75 -38.76 15.68
N LYS A 99 40.27 -39.47 14.68
CA LYS A 99 40.38 -38.93 13.31
C LYS A 99 39.02 -38.58 12.70
N LYS A 100 38.01 -39.44 12.90
CA LYS A 100 36.63 -39.16 12.46
C LYS A 100 36.06 -37.92 13.15
N ARG A 101 36.23 -37.79 14.46
CA ARG A 101 35.81 -36.62 15.24
C ARG A 101 36.45 -35.35 14.68
N GLU A 102 37.76 -35.37 14.42
CA GLU A 102 38.47 -34.22 13.88
C GLU A 102 37.97 -33.82 12.49
N ALA A 103 37.75 -34.80 11.61
CA ALA A 103 37.13 -34.55 10.31
C ALA A 103 35.72 -33.95 10.46
N TYR A 104 34.90 -34.42 11.39
CA TYR A 104 33.58 -33.85 11.65
C TYR A 104 33.65 -32.43 12.21
N LYS A 105 34.63 -32.12 13.08
CA LYS A 105 34.87 -30.75 13.58
C LYS A 105 35.21 -29.78 12.45
N GLN A 106 36.11 -30.17 11.56
CA GLN A 106 36.46 -29.35 10.38
C GLN A 106 35.24 -29.07 9.50
N GLN A 107 34.39 -30.08 9.28
CA GLN A 107 33.16 -29.89 8.50
C GLN A 107 32.14 -29.01 9.22
N TYR A 108 32.00 -29.17 10.55
CA TYR A 108 31.16 -28.31 11.37
C TYR A 108 31.59 -26.85 11.28
N ASP A 109 32.89 -26.55 11.43
CA ASP A 109 33.42 -25.19 11.38
C ASP A 109 33.22 -24.56 9.98
N ALA A 110 33.40 -25.36 8.92
CA ALA A 110 33.15 -24.92 7.55
C ALA A 110 31.67 -24.58 7.31
N ILE A 111 30.75 -25.42 7.82
CA ILE A 111 29.31 -25.16 7.74
C ILE A 111 28.95 -23.91 8.55
N LYS A 112 29.41 -23.82 9.80
CA LYS A 112 29.16 -22.68 10.69
C LYS A 112 29.59 -21.36 10.08
N THR A 113 30.74 -21.34 9.41
CA THR A 113 31.23 -20.16 8.69
C THR A 113 30.28 -19.76 7.56
N LYS A 114 29.82 -20.73 6.76
CA LYS A 114 28.85 -20.49 5.67
C LYS A 114 27.49 -20.05 6.20
N THR A 115 27.01 -20.63 7.30
CA THR A 115 25.77 -20.22 7.96
C THR A 115 25.84 -18.76 8.40
N ALA A 116 26.95 -18.35 9.02
CA ALA A 116 27.15 -16.96 9.42
C ALA A 116 27.14 -16.01 8.21
N GLU A 117 27.74 -16.42 7.09
CA GLU A 117 27.71 -15.64 5.86
C GLU A 117 26.29 -15.51 5.29
N VAL A 118 25.52 -16.60 5.24
CA VAL A 118 24.12 -16.60 4.79
C VAL A 118 23.26 -15.72 5.68
N ALA A 119 23.43 -15.82 7.01
CA ALA A 119 22.71 -14.99 7.97
C ALA A 119 23.00 -13.50 7.76
N ARG A 120 24.27 -13.13 7.58
CA ARG A 120 24.68 -11.74 7.30
C ARG A 120 24.06 -11.21 6.00
N ARG A 121 24.13 -11.99 4.91
CA ARG A 121 23.52 -11.61 3.63
C ARG A 121 22.00 -11.48 3.72
N LEU A 122 21.35 -12.32 4.54
CA LEU A 122 19.91 -12.26 4.77
C LEU A 122 19.52 -10.99 5.53
N GLN A 123 20.34 -10.58 6.50
CA GLN A 123 20.17 -9.31 7.21
C GLN A 123 20.31 -8.11 6.26
N GLU A 124 21.37 -8.07 5.44
CA GLU A 124 21.56 -7.02 4.43
C GLU A 124 20.38 -6.94 3.45
N LEU A 125 19.83 -8.10 3.04
CA LEU A 125 18.65 -8.15 2.18
C LEU A 125 17.41 -7.60 2.88
N ARG A 126 17.27 -7.86 4.19
CA ARG A 126 16.16 -7.36 5.00
C ARG A 126 16.21 -5.85 5.15
N GLU A 127 17.38 -5.30 5.46
CA GLU A 127 17.59 -3.85 5.57
C GLU A 127 17.22 -3.15 4.25
N ARG A 128 17.66 -3.69 3.11
CA ARG A 128 17.27 -3.18 1.79
C ARG A 128 15.77 -3.26 1.53
N TYR A 129 15.12 -4.36 1.92
CA TYR A 129 13.67 -4.50 1.80
C TYR A 129 12.95 -3.39 2.59
N ASP A 130 13.37 -3.14 3.83
CA ASP A 130 12.77 -2.12 4.69
C ASP A 130 12.97 -0.70 4.12
N GLU A 131 14.16 -0.40 3.58
CA GLU A 131 14.43 0.86 2.87
C GLU A 131 13.52 1.06 1.64
N LEU A 132 13.34 0.01 0.85
CA LEU A 132 12.53 0.06 -0.36
C LEU A 132 11.04 0.13 -0.05
N ALA A 133 10.59 -0.51 1.03
CA ALA A 133 9.22 -0.43 1.50
C ALA A 133 8.89 1.02 1.94
N ALA A 134 9.81 1.67 2.66
CA ALA A 134 9.66 3.08 3.02
C ALA A 134 9.57 3.99 1.79
N LYS A 135 10.43 3.78 0.79
CA LYS A 135 10.38 4.53 -0.49
C LYS A 135 9.09 4.27 -1.26
N GLN A 136 8.57 3.04 -1.26
CA GLN A 136 7.31 2.72 -1.93
C GLN A 136 6.13 3.46 -1.28
N LEU A 137 6.12 3.56 0.06
CA LEU A 137 5.11 4.32 0.79
C LEU A 137 5.20 5.82 0.45
N GLU A 138 6.41 6.39 0.43
CA GLU A 138 6.65 7.78 0.05
C GLU A 138 6.15 8.08 -1.37
N LEU A 139 6.51 7.24 -2.35
CA LEU A 139 6.09 7.39 -3.74
C LEU A 139 4.56 7.30 -3.87
N THR A 140 3.93 6.36 -3.17
CA THR A 140 2.47 6.20 -3.17
C THR A 140 1.78 7.45 -2.61
N ALA A 141 2.29 8.00 -1.50
CA ALA A 141 1.76 9.22 -0.91
C ALA A 141 1.88 10.42 -1.87
N ARG A 142 3.02 10.55 -2.56
CA ARG A 142 3.24 11.61 -3.56
C ARG A 142 2.30 11.49 -4.76
N VAL A 143 2.11 10.28 -5.27
CA VAL A 143 1.17 10.03 -6.37
C VAL A 143 -0.27 10.36 -5.94
N ASN A 144 -0.68 9.95 -4.74
CA ASN A 144 -2.01 10.29 -4.21
C ASN A 144 -2.21 11.80 -4.07
N ALA A 145 -1.20 12.52 -3.56
CA ALA A 145 -1.24 13.98 -3.46
C ALA A 145 -1.34 14.65 -4.84
N ALA A 146 -0.55 14.20 -5.80
CA ALA A 146 -0.60 14.70 -7.17
C ALA A 146 -1.95 14.42 -7.86
N GLN A 147 -2.54 13.24 -7.62
CA GLN A 147 -3.87 12.90 -8.12
C GLN A 147 -4.95 13.78 -7.48
N ALA A 148 -4.88 14.04 -6.17
CA ALA A 148 -5.81 14.94 -5.48
C ALA A 148 -5.72 16.37 -6.02
N LEU A 149 -4.50 16.90 -6.22
CA LEU A 149 -4.30 18.21 -6.84
C LEU A 149 -4.88 18.26 -8.26
N LYS A 150 -4.63 17.24 -9.08
CA LYS A 150 -5.20 17.15 -10.43
C LYS A 150 -6.73 17.11 -10.40
N GLN A 151 -7.35 16.40 -9.46
CA GLN A 151 -8.80 16.36 -9.29
C GLN A 151 -9.36 17.74 -8.89
N ILE A 152 -8.69 18.43 -7.96
CA ILE A 152 -9.05 19.80 -7.56
C ILE A 152 -8.96 20.74 -8.76
N ASP A 153 -7.85 20.72 -9.51
CA ASP A 153 -7.66 21.57 -10.68
C ASP A 153 -8.74 21.29 -11.74
N THR A 154 -9.03 20.01 -12.01
CA THR A 154 -10.08 19.61 -12.94
C THR A 154 -11.46 20.10 -12.48
N ALA A 155 -11.77 19.99 -11.18
CA ALA A 155 -13.02 20.48 -10.61
C ALA A 155 -13.12 22.01 -10.64
N LEU A 156 -12.01 22.72 -10.43
CA LEU A 156 -11.95 24.19 -10.58
C LEU A 156 -12.10 24.62 -12.04
N THR A 157 -11.55 23.85 -12.99
CA THR A 157 -11.71 24.16 -14.42
C THR A 157 -13.11 23.83 -14.93
N SER A 158 -13.73 22.76 -14.42
CA SER A 158 -15.13 22.41 -14.75
C SER A 158 -16.13 23.30 -14.03
N PHE A 159 -15.77 23.91 -12.91
CA PHE A 159 -16.52 24.97 -12.26
C PHE A 159 -16.38 26.27 -13.06
N SER A 160 -17.18 26.43 -14.12
CA SER A 160 -17.24 27.71 -14.82
C SER A 160 -18.10 28.71 -14.05
N ALA A 161 -17.54 29.88 -13.75
CA ALA A 161 -18.28 30.98 -13.12
C ALA A 161 -19.54 31.36 -13.92
N ASP A 162 -19.50 31.19 -15.24
CA ASP A 162 -20.63 31.40 -16.14
C ASP A 162 -21.79 30.41 -15.92
N GLU A 163 -21.50 29.14 -15.62
CA GLU A 163 -22.54 28.13 -15.39
C GLU A 163 -23.14 28.26 -13.98
N ALA A 164 -22.35 28.67 -13.00
CA ALA A 164 -22.83 29.10 -11.70
C ALA A 164 -23.69 30.38 -11.78
N LEU A 165 -23.25 31.41 -12.53
CA LEU A 165 -24.01 32.63 -12.77
C LEU A 165 -25.33 32.35 -13.52
N ARG A 166 -25.31 31.49 -14.55
CA ARG A 166 -26.53 31.04 -15.24
C ARG A 166 -27.44 30.21 -14.33
N GLY A 167 -26.89 29.44 -13.41
CA GLY A 167 -27.64 28.74 -12.36
C GLY A 167 -28.35 29.72 -11.43
N PHE A 168 -27.65 30.75 -10.96
CA PHE A 168 -28.21 31.81 -10.12
C PHE A 168 -29.27 32.63 -10.86
N ALA A 169 -29.04 33.02 -12.11
CA ALA A 169 -30.02 33.75 -12.92
C ALA A 169 -31.33 32.96 -13.11
N ARG A 170 -31.24 31.65 -13.37
CA ARG A 170 -32.43 30.78 -13.46
C ARG A 170 -33.18 30.65 -12.15
N MET A 171 -32.47 30.64 -11.02
CA MET A 171 -33.08 30.63 -9.69
C MET A 171 -33.75 31.96 -9.38
N GLU A 172 -33.14 33.10 -9.73
CA GLU A 172 -33.74 34.43 -9.63
C GLU A 172 -35.04 34.51 -10.43
N GLU A 173 -35.03 34.06 -11.69
CA GLU A 173 -36.22 34.07 -12.55
C GLU A 173 -37.33 33.18 -11.98
N ARG A 174 -36.97 32.03 -11.38
CA ARG A 174 -37.91 31.15 -10.67
C ARG A 174 -38.52 31.83 -9.44
N VAL A 175 -37.71 32.56 -8.68
CA VAL A 175 -38.17 33.31 -7.49
C VAL A 175 -39.13 34.41 -7.92
N ILE A 176 -38.79 35.19 -8.96
CA ILE A 176 -39.68 36.24 -9.51
C ILE A 176 -41.01 35.63 -9.97
N ALA A 177 -41.00 34.47 -10.64
CA ALA A 177 -42.22 33.79 -11.06
C ALA A 177 -43.09 33.37 -9.85
N LEU A 178 -42.48 32.82 -8.80
CA LEU A 178 -43.19 32.45 -7.57
C LEU A 178 -43.74 33.68 -6.82
N GLU A 179 -43.00 34.78 -6.78
CA GLU A 179 -43.46 36.05 -6.23
C GLU A 179 -44.63 36.64 -7.04
N ALA A 180 -44.56 36.56 -8.37
CA ALA A 180 -45.64 36.97 -9.26
C ALA A 180 -46.89 36.09 -9.08
N GLU A 181 -46.74 34.77 -8.93
CA GLU A 181 -47.85 33.86 -8.60
C GLU A 181 -48.46 34.19 -7.24
N ALA A 182 -47.66 34.47 -6.22
CA ALA A 182 -48.14 34.89 -4.91
C ALA A 182 -48.86 36.26 -4.96
N ALA A 183 -48.36 37.21 -5.75
CA ALA A 183 -49.00 38.50 -5.99
C ALA A 183 -50.32 38.35 -6.77
N ALA A 184 -50.36 37.47 -7.78
CA ALA A 184 -51.57 37.14 -8.53
C ALA A 184 -52.61 36.42 -7.65
N ALA A 185 -52.19 35.55 -6.73
CA ALA A 185 -53.09 34.94 -5.75
C ALA A 185 -53.68 35.98 -4.77
N ARG A 186 -52.92 37.03 -4.40
CA ARG A 186 -53.45 38.17 -3.65
C ARG A 186 -54.44 39.01 -4.46
N PHE A 187 -54.19 39.21 -5.76
CA PHE A 187 -55.14 39.87 -6.66
C PHE A 187 -56.39 39.01 -6.91
N GLY A 188 -56.25 37.69 -7.04
CA GLY A 188 -57.35 36.74 -7.17
C GLY A 188 -58.19 36.61 -5.90
N ALA A 189 -57.60 36.78 -4.72
CA ALA A 189 -58.34 36.89 -3.46
C ALA A 189 -59.13 38.21 -3.34
N ASN A 190 -58.68 39.29 -4.01
CA ASN A 190 -59.45 40.52 -4.18
C ASN A 190 -60.42 40.50 -5.38
N ALA A 191 -60.40 39.44 -6.19
CA ALA A 191 -61.35 39.22 -7.28
C ALA A 191 -62.67 38.56 -6.80
N ALA A 192 -62.94 38.58 -5.50
CA ALA A 192 -64.32 38.62 -4.99
C ALA A 192 -64.88 40.04 -5.23
N LEU A 193 -65.02 40.40 -6.50
CA LEU A 193 -65.73 41.60 -6.95
C LEU A 193 -67.18 41.50 -6.48
N SER A 194 -67.46 42.11 -5.33
CA SER A 194 -68.81 42.58 -5.03
C SER A 194 -69.16 43.61 -6.11
N PRO A 195 -70.26 43.47 -6.87
CA PRO A 195 -70.62 44.47 -7.86
C PRO A 195 -70.97 45.77 -7.12
N VAL A 196 -70.15 46.81 -7.29
CA VAL A 196 -70.51 48.16 -6.86
C VAL A 196 -71.48 48.73 -7.91
N PRO A 197 -72.71 49.13 -7.55
CA PRO A 197 -73.71 49.55 -8.53
C PRO A 197 -73.34 50.92 -9.09
N PHE A 198 -72.92 50.93 -10.36
CA PHE A 198 -72.55 52.13 -11.13
C PHE A 198 -73.74 53.07 -11.39
N GLU A 199 -74.99 52.63 -11.15
CA GLU A 199 -76.19 53.45 -11.40
C GLU A 199 -76.32 54.63 -10.43
N GLU A 200 -75.97 54.48 -9.14
CA GLU A 200 -76.09 55.57 -8.16
C GLU A 200 -75.11 56.72 -8.42
N GLU A 201 -73.94 56.41 -9.00
CA GLU A 201 -72.89 57.39 -9.28
C GLU A 201 -73.15 58.11 -10.61
N VAL A 202 -73.76 57.41 -11.58
CA VAL A 202 -74.24 57.98 -12.84
C VAL A 202 -75.43 58.90 -12.63
N GLU A 203 -76.39 58.57 -11.75
CA GLU A 203 -77.50 59.47 -11.43
C GLU A 203 -77.04 60.74 -10.72
N ARG A 204 -76.03 60.64 -9.84
CA ARG A 204 -75.44 61.82 -9.16
C ARG A 204 -74.69 62.75 -10.13
N GLU A 205 -74.00 62.19 -11.12
CA GLU A 205 -73.38 62.98 -12.20
C GLU A 205 -74.45 63.64 -13.09
N LEU A 206 -75.51 62.91 -13.47
CA LEU A 206 -76.63 63.46 -14.26
C LEU A 206 -77.40 64.57 -13.53
N ALA A 207 -77.57 64.47 -12.21
CA ALA A 207 -78.19 65.51 -11.40
C ALA A 207 -77.34 66.80 -11.39
N LYS A 208 -76.02 66.68 -11.25
CA LYS A 208 -75.09 67.82 -11.33
C LYS A 208 -75.11 68.50 -12.69
N TRP A 209 -75.21 67.73 -13.78
CA TRP A 209 -75.32 68.29 -15.13
C TRP A 209 -76.65 69.02 -15.36
N LYS A 210 -77.76 68.53 -14.79
CA LYS A 210 -79.07 69.20 -14.87
C LYS A 210 -79.13 70.48 -14.05
N GLU A 211 -78.54 70.50 -12.85
CA GLU A 211 -78.43 71.72 -12.02
C GLU A 211 -77.54 72.78 -12.67
N ALA A 212 -76.46 72.37 -13.35
CA ALA A 212 -75.58 73.26 -14.11
C ALA A 212 -76.23 73.84 -15.39
N GLN A 213 -77.23 73.16 -15.98
CA GLN A 213 -78.00 73.71 -17.10
C GLN A 213 -79.12 74.66 -16.66
N ALA A 214 -79.70 74.44 -15.48
CA ALA A 214 -80.77 75.31 -14.95
C ALA A 214 -80.26 76.66 -14.42
N THR A 215 -78.97 76.80 -14.16
CA THR A 215 -78.34 78.04 -13.67
C THR A 215 -77.81 78.95 -14.79
N ASN A 216 -77.95 78.55 -16.07
CA ASN A 216 -77.47 79.27 -17.24
C ASN A 216 -78.57 79.62 -18.27
N ALA A 217 -79.83 79.68 -17.84
CA ALA A 217 -80.97 80.23 -18.57
C ALA A 217 -81.66 81.30 -17.73
#